data_AF-A0A8C2D568-F1
#
_entry.id   AF-A0A8C2D568-F1
#
_cell.length_a   1.000
_cell.length_b   1.000
_cell.length_c   1.000
_cell.angle_alpha   90.00
_cell.angle_beta   90.00
_cell.angle_gamma   90.00
#
_symmetry.space_group_name_H-M   'P 1'
#
loop_
_entity.id
_entity.type
_entity.pdbx_description
1 polymer ?
#
loop_
_entity_poly.entity_id
_entity_poly.type
_entity_poly.pdbx_seq_one_letter_code
_entity_poly.pdbx_strand_id
1 'polypeptide(L)'
;MVGKHSRTMVSAFLVFCLCLRHLVDGTDEVMSVSVMEGESVSLNTSVTEVQNYHLIQWMFGETQIAEINNLIKINSIYGTDDDKTLQNRLNLDPQTGSLTITNTRTTDSGLYKLILTSRETRSKSFRVTVSESSSSSSCVSSSCAVNNSTLKHTENLNTDCTHCCDTFEAAIRLFVAAVVGVAAVAVLVYDFRSTRSKQHRRDSPLNPWSEIRPTV
;
A
#
# COMPACT_ATOMS: atom_id res chain seq x y z
N MET A 1 44.03 2.76 -5.66
CA MET A 1 42.94 1.79 -5.35
C MET A 1 41.84 2.33 -4.41
N VAL A 2 41.81 3.62 -4.07
CA VAL A 2 40.78 4.22 -3.18
C VAL A 2 39.50 4.61 -3.95
N GLY A 3 39.61 5.01 -5.22
CA GLY A 3 38.47 5.42 -6.04
C GLY A 3 37.52 4.30 -6.49
N LYS A 4 37.94 3.03 -6.42
CA LYS A 4 37.08 1.89 -6.78
C LYS A 4 36.04 1.62 -5.69
N HIS A 5 36.47 1.60 -4.42
CA HIS A 5 35.62 1.35 -3.25
C HIS A 5 34.61 2.48 -2.99
N SER A 6 35.01 3.73 -3.25
CA SER A 6 34.11 4.89 -3.16
C SER A 6 33.00 4.84 -4.23
N ARG A 7 33.32 4.43 -5.47
CA ARG A 7 32.32 4.25 -6.54
C ARG A 7 31.37 3.08 -6.26
N THR A 8 31.87 1.98 -5.69
CA THR A 8 31.01 0.86 -5.27
C THR A 8 30.08 1.24 -4.13
N MET A 9 30.55 2.02 -3.14
CA MET A 9 29.70 2.48 -2.05
C MET A 9 28.62 3.47 -2.49
N VAL A 10 28.93 4.41 -3.38
CA VAL A 10 27.92 5.33 -3.95
C VAL A 10 26.90 4.56 -4.79
N SER A 11 27.34 3.58 -5.58
CA SER A 11 26.44 2.72 -6.35
C SER A 11 25.53 1.88 -5.45
N ALA A 12 26.07 1.29 -4.36
CA ALA A 12 25.29 0.51 -3.41
C ALA A 12 24.27 1.39 -2.66
N PHE A 13 24.64 2.63 -2.32
CA PHE A 13 23.75 3.58 -1.67
C PHE A 13 22.63 4.06 -2.62
N LEU A 14 22.93 4.34 -3.89
CA LEU A 14 21.92 4.67 -4.89
C LEU A 14 20.96 3.50 -5.14
N VAL A 15 21.47 2.27 -5.25
CA VAL A 15 20.65 1.07 -5.37
C VAL A 15 19.79 0.88 -4.14
N PHE A 16 20.34 1.06 -2.93
CA PHE A 16 19.58 0.99 -1.69
C PHE A 16 18.49 2.06 -1.61
N CYS A 17 18.77 3.31 -1.99
CA CYS A 17 17.78 4.38 -2.07
C CYS A 17 16.68 4.10 -3.12
N LEU A 18 17.03 3.52 -4.27
CA LEU A 18 16.06 3.08 -5.27
C LEU A 18 15.21 1.89 -4.76
N CYS A 19 15.79 0.99 -3.96
CA CYS A 19 15.05 -0.08 -3.29
C CYS A 19 14.12 0.43 -2.20
N LEU A 20 14.53 1.46 -1.43
CA LEU A 20 13.68 2.10 -0.43
C LEU A 20 12.51 2.88 -1.06
N ARG A 21 12.68 3.43 -2.27
CA ARG A 21 11.58 4.03 -3.06
C ARG A 21 10.54 2.99 -3.48
N HIS A 22 10.95 1.73 -3.64
CA HIS A 22 10.06 0.62 -4.01
C HIS A 22 9.40 -0.08 -2.81
N LEU A 23 9.89 0.21 -1.59
CA LEU A 23 9.35 -0.36 -0.33
C LEU A 23 8.21 0.49 0.26
N VAL A 24 8.01 1.72 -0.25
CA VAL A 24 6.99 2.69 0.18
C VAL A 24 6.00 2.92 -0.97
N ASP A 25 5.38 1.86 -1.46
CA ASP A 25 4.23 2.00 -2.38
C ASP A 25 3.20 0.90 -2.10
N GLY A 26 2.59 1.00 -0.93
CA GLY A 26 1.60 0.03 -0.47
C GLY A 26 0.63 0.68 0.50
N THR A 27 0.17 1.90 0.20
CA THR A 27 -1.01 2.42 0.90
C THR A 27 -2.22 1.66 0.37
N ASP A 28 -2.69 0.71 1.16
CA ASP A 28 -3.89 -0.10 0.91
C ASP A 28 -5.14 0.82 1.03
N GLU A 29 -5.35 1.67 0.02
CA GLU A 29 -6.47 2.61 -0.02
C GLU A 29 -7.78 1.84 -0.14
N VAL A 30 -8.70 2.06 0.81
CA VAL A 30 -10.01 1.41 0.84
C VAL A 30 -11.05 2.34 0.23
N MET A 31 -11.63 1.95 -0.90
CA MET A 31 -12.70 2.70 -1.56
C MET A 31 -14.03 2.45 -0.85
N SER A 32 -14.70 3.51 -0.40
CA SER A 32 -16.01 3.40 0.25
C SER A 32 -17.14 3.58 -0.76
N VAL A 33 -18.12 2.68 -0.74
CA VAL A 33 -19.29 2.71 -1.61
C VAL A 33 -20.55 2.52 -0.76
N SER A 34 -21.49 3.44 -0.86
CA SER A 34 -22.78 3.38 -0.16
C SER A 34 -23.92 3.21 -1.16
N VAL A 35 -24.87 2.33 -0.84
CA VAL A 35 -26.03 2.03 -1.70
C VAL A 35 -27.26 1.79 -0.83
N MET A 36 -28.46 2.06 -1.36
CA MET A 36 -29.70 1.73 -0.66
C MET A 36 -30.07 0.27 -0.88
N GLU A 37 -30.69 -0.35 0.12
CA GLU A 37 -31.20 -1.70 0.02
C GLU A 37 -32.14 -1.85 -1.18
N GLY A 38 -31.97 -2.95 -1.93
CA GLY A 38 -32.68 -3.23 -3.17
C GLY A 38 -32.00 -2.68 -4.42
N GLU A 39 -31.07 -1.73 -4.30
CA GLU A 39 -30.31 -1.24 -5.45
C GLU A 39 -29.12 -2.15 -5.78
N SER A 40 -28.48 -1.89 -6.93
CA SER A 40 -27.29 -2.63 -7.38
C SER A 40 -26.04 -1.78 -7.23
N VAL A 41 -24.92 -2.42 -6.90
CA VAL A 41 -23.60 -1.78 -6.79
C VAL A 41 -22.60 -2.49 -7.69
N SER A 42 -21.77 -1.73 -8.40
CA SER A 42 -20.70 -2.26 -9.24
C SER A 42 -19.34 -1.86 -8.69
N LEU A 43 -18.52 -2.86 -8.38
CA LEU A 43 -17.16 -2.72 -7.86
C LEU A 43 -16.18 -2.84 -9.04
N ASN A 44 -15.63 -1.70 -9.45
CA ASN A 44 -14.82 -1.61 -10.64
C ASN A 44 -13.35 -2.00 -10.40
N THR A 45 -12.83 -2.90 -11.21
CA THR A 45 -11.41 -3.30 -11.15
C THR A 45 -10.47 -2.19 -11.61
N SER A 46 -10.97 -1.24 -12.41
CA SER A 46 -10.18 -0.20 -13.12
C SER A 46 -9.16 -0.79 -14.11
N VAL A 47 -9.33 -2.05 -14.54
CA VAL A 47 -8.47 -2.67 -15.54
C VAL A 47 -8.97 -2.38 -16.95
N THR A 48 -8.05 -2.08 -17.86
CA THR A 48 -8.36 -1.80 -19.27
C THR A 48 -8.46 -3.08 -20.10
N GLU A 49 -7.70 -4.11 -19.73
CA GLU A 49 -7.60 -5.38 -20.45
C GLU A 49 -7.47 -6.54 -19.46
N VAL A 50 -8.55 -7.32 -19.28
CA VAL A 50 -8.57 -8.48 -18.38
C VAL A 50 -7.52 -9.54 -18.76
N GLN A 51 -7.25 -9.71 -20.07
CA GLN A 51 -6.28 -10.67 -20.60
C GLN A 51 -4.84 -10.48 -20.09
N ASN A 52 -4.48 -9.28 -19.63
CA ASN A 52 -3.14 -8.98 -19.11
C ASN A 52 -2.91 -9.56 -17.69
N TYR A 53 -3.97 -10.05 -17.05
CA TYR A 53 -3.92 -10.68 -15.75
C TYR A 53 -4.09 -12.19 -15.90
N HIS A 54 -3.27 -12.95 -15.18
CA HIS A 54 -3.40 -14.41 -15.09
C HIS A 54 -4.63 -14.79 -14.27
N LEU A 55 -4.89 -14.05 -13.18
CA LEU A 55 -6.00 -14.28 -12.27
C LEU A 55 -6.58 -12.94 -11.78
N ILE A 56 -7.90 -12.83 -11.82
CA ILE A 56 -8.69 -11.79 -11.16
C ILE A 56 -9.57 -12.49 -10.14
N GLN A 57 -9.43 -12.16 -8.87
CA GLN A 57 -10.11 -12.85 -7.78
C GLN A 57 -10.84 -11.86 -6.88
N TRP A 58 -12.08 -12.17 -6.54
CA TRP A 58 -12.92 -11.41 -5.63
C TRP A 58 -13.14 -12.18 -4.34
N MET A 59 -12.90 -11.50 -3.23
CA MET A 59 -13.08 -11.99 -1.87
C MET A 59 -14.12 -11.14 -1.14
N PHE A 60 -14.96 -11.78 -0.33
CA PHE A 60 -15.78 -11.14 0.68
C PHE A 60 -15.31 -11.61 2.06
N GLY A 61 -14.70 -10.70 2.83
CA GLY A 61 -13.90 -11.09 3.99
C GLY A 61 -12.74 -12.01 3.57
N GLU A 62 -12.71 -13.22 4.12
CA GLU A 62 -11.71 -14.26 3.79
C GLU A 62 -12.21 -15.29 2.78
N THR A 63 -13.46 -15.17 2.31
CA THR A 63 -14.10 -16.14 1.42
C THR A 63 -13.98 -15.69 -0.03
N GLN A 64 -13.47 -16.55 -0.90
CA GLN A 64 -13.49 -16.31 -2.34
C GLN A 64 -14.91 -16.44 -2.88
N ILE A 65 -15.38 -15.41 -3.58
CA ILE A 65 -16.74 -15.36 -4.12
C ILE A 65 -16.78 -15.39 -5.64
N ALA A 66 -15.72 -14.97 -6.33
CA ALA A 66 -15.65 -15.05 -7.79
C ALA A 66 -14.20 -15.02 -8.31
N GLU A 67 -13.97 -15.55 -9.51
CA GLU A 67 -12.71 -15.41 -10.22
C GLU A 67 -12.83 -15.42 -11.75
N ILE A 68 -11.82 -14.83 -12.40
CA ILE A 68 -11.46 -15.04 -13.79
C ILE A 68 -10.03 -15.57 -13.81
N ASN A 69 -9.85 -16.80 -14.31
CA ASN A 69 -8.54 -17.41 -14.47
C ASN A 69 -8.25 -17.58 -15.96
N ASN A 70 -7.42 -16.68 -16.49
CA ASN A 70 -7.06 -16.66 -17.91
C ASN A 70 -6.06 -17.76 -18.30
N LEU A 71 -5.37 -18.38 -17.34
CA LEU A 71 -4.43 -19.48 -17.62
C LEU A 71 -5.18 -20.74 -18.07
N ILE A 72 -6.33 -21.02 -17.43
CA ILE A 72 -7.19 -22.17 -17.75
C ILE A 72 -8.51 -21.77 -18.43
N LYS A 73 -8.69 -20.48 -18.72
CA LYS A 73 -9.86 -19.90 -19.40
C LYS A 73 -11.18 -20.22 -18.70
N ILE A 74 -11.24 -20.10 -17.38
CA ILE A 74 -12.47 -20.28 -16.60
C ILE A 74 -12.87 -18.99 -15.89
N ASN A 75 -14.18 -18.82 -15.74
CA ASN A 75 -14.80 -17.78 -14.93
C ASN A 75 -15.76 -18.47 -13.98
N SER A 76 -15.60 -18.24 -12.68
CA SER A 76 -16.36 -18.96 -11.66
C SER A 76 -16.91 -18.01 -10.62
N ILE A 77 -18.11 -18.30 -10.15
CA ILE A 77 -18.73 -17.66 -8.98
C ILE A 77 -18.92 -18.77 -7.95
N TYR A 78 -18.25 -18.63 -6.81
CA TYR A 78 -18.27 -19.64 -5.75
C TYR A 78 -19.43 -19.41 -4.80
N GLY A 79 -20.00 -20.51 -4.31
CA GLY A 79 -21.01 -20.51 -3.28
C GLY A 79 -20.51 -21.27 -2.06
N THR A 80 -20.86 -20.79 -0.87
CA THR A 80 -20.85 -21.61 0.34
C THR A 80 -22.25 -22.21 0.49
N ASP A 81 -22.34 -23.50 0.83
CA ASP A 81 -23.60 -24.24 0.84
C ASP A 81 -24.65 -23.65 1.82
N ASP A 82 -24.20 -22.83 2.78
CA ASP A 82 -25.01 -22.31 3.88
C ASP A 82 -25.71 -20.96 3.59
N ASP A 83 -25.37 -20.24 2.51
CA ASP A 83 -26.04 -18.96 2.19
C ASP A 83 -26.05 -18.64 0.69
N LYS A 84 -26.92 -19.35 -0.04
CA LYS A 84 -27.15 -19.17 -1.49
C LYS A 84 -27.73 -17.79 -1.86
N THR A 85 -27.90 -16.87 -0.90
CA THR A 85 -28.62 -15.61 -1.11
C THR A 85 -27.77 -14.53 -1.79
N LEU A 86 -26.51 -14.36 -1.39
CA LEU A 86 -25.59 -13.39 -2.00
C LEU A 86 -25.14 -13.89 -3.38
N GLN A 87 -24.79 -15.16 -3.49
CA GLN A 87 -24.28 -15.76 -4.74
C GLN A 87 -25.20 -15.52 -5.94
N ASN A 88 -26.50 -15.75 -5.77
CA ASN A 88 -27.49 -15.59 -6.85
C ASN A 88 -27.60 -14.14 -7.37
N ARG A 89 -27.04 -13.19 -6.61
CA ARG A 89 -27.07 -11.76 -6.92
C ARG A 89 -25.72 -11.22 -7.38
N LEU A 90 -24.67 -12.04 -7.35
CA LEU A 90 -23.34 -11.70 -7.87
C LEU A 90 -23.30 -11.90 -9.38
N ASN A 91 -22.76 -10.91 -10.07
CA ASN A 91 -22.48 -10.96 -11.50
C ASN A 91 -21.04 -10.50 -11.75
N LEU A 92 -20.24 -11.35 -12.40
CA LEU A 92 -18.86 -11.07 -12.75
C LEU A 92 -18.77 -10.77 -14.24
N ASP A 93 -18.38 -9.54 -14.59
CA ASP A 93 -18.19 -9.14 -15.98
C ASP A 93 -16.90 -9.78 -16.54
N PRO A 94 -16.97 -10.66 -17.55
CA PRO A 94 -15.79 -11.31 -18.12
C PRO A 94 -14.86 -10.35 -18.87
N GLN A 95 -15.35 -9.18 -19.31
CA GLN A 95 -14.58 -8.21 -20.10
C GLN A 95 -13.77 -7.26 -19.23
N THR A 96 -14.35 -6.82 -18.10
CA THR A 96 -13.71 -5.86 -17.19
C THR A 96 -13.24 -6.50 -15.88
N GLY A 97 -13.72 -7.69 -15.55
CA GLY A 97 -13.48 -8.34 -14.26
C GLY A 97 -14.24 -7.67 -13.10
N SER A 98 -15.12 -6.70 -13.38
CA SER A 98 -15.87 -5.98 -12.35
C SER A 98 -16.95 -6.87 -11.74
N LEU A 99 -17.13 -6.75 -10.42
CA LEU A 99 -18.13 -7.49 -9.67
C LEU A 99 -19.35 -6.59 -9.43
N THR A 100 -20.52 -7.05 -9.85
CA THR A 100 -21.79 -6.37 -9.58
C THR A 100 -22.61 -7.19 -8.60
N ILE A 101 -23.14 -6.52 -7.58
CA ILE A 101 -24.06 -7.09 -6.60
C ILE A 101 -25.42 -6.47 -6.87
N THR A 102 -26.40 -7.30 -7.23
CA THR A 102 -27.76 -6.85 -7.53
C THR A 102 -28.66 -6.98 -6.31
N ASN A 103 -29.75 -6.19 -6.25
CA ASN A 103 -30.76 -6.27 -5.20
C ASN A 103 -30.13 -6.36 -3.79
N THR A 104 -29.22 -5.44 -3.48
CA THR A 104 -28.37 -5.46 -2.28
C THR A 104 -29.19 -5.51 -1.00
N ARG A 105 -28.63 -6.11 0.05
CA ARG A 105 -29.21 -6.25 1.39
C ARG A 105 -28.25 -5.70 2.43
N THR A 106 -28.76 -5.30 3.58
CA THR A 106 -27.93 -4.84 4.70
C THR A 106 -26.85 -5.85 5.08
N THR A 107 -27.13 -7.15 4.96
CA THR A 107 -26.20 -8.28 5.19
C THR A 107 -25.04 -8.35 4.20
N ASP A 108 -25.13 -7.71 3.04
CA ASP A 108 -24.06 -7.68 2.04
C ASP A 108 -23.03 -6.58 2.35
N SER A 109 -23.28 -5.76 3.37
CA SER A 109 -22.31 -4.76 3.81
C SER A 109 -21.04 -5.44 4.31
N GLY A 110 -19.88 -4.91 3.92
CA GLY A 110 -18.62 -5.48 4.34
C GLY A 110 -17.45 -5.09 3.46
N LEU A 111 -16.34 -5.79 3.68
CA LEU A 111 -15.10 -5.59 2.94
C LEU A 111 -15.01 -6.58 1.79
N TYR A 112 -14.98 -6.03 0.59
CA TYR A 112 -14.70 -6.76 -0.64
C TYR A 112 -13.26 -6.49 -1.06
N LYS A 113 -12.48 -7.55 -1.27
CA LYS A 113 -11.09 -7.44 -1.71
C LYS A 113 -10.95 -8.03 -3.12
N LEU A 114 -10.38 -7.23 -4.00
CA LEU A 114 -9.96 -7.61 -5.34
C LEU A 114 -8.47 -7.93 -5.32
N ILE A 115 -8.11 -9.09 -5.89
CA ILE A 115 -6.72 -9.50 -6.09
C ILE A 115 -6.50 -9.65 -7.60
N LEU A 116 -5.53 -8.91 -8.13
CA LEU A 116 -5.12 -8.92 -9.53
C LEU A 116 -3.73 -9.53 -9.63
N THR A 117 -3.60 -10.70 -10.23
CA THR A 117 -2.32 -11.39 -10.39
C THR A 117 -1.87 -11.35 -11.84
N SER A 118 -0.70 -10.77 -12.08
CA SER A 118 -0.03 -10.73 -13.39
C SER A 118 1.44 -11.16 -13.23
N ARG A 119 2.40 -10.30 -13.62
CA ARG A 119 3.81 -10.42 -13.19
C ARG A 119 3.99 -10.04 -11.72
N GLU A 120 3.16 -9.12 -11.26
CA GLU A 120 3.06 -8.68 -9.88
C GLU A 120 1.62 -8.85 -9.41
N THR A 121 1.45 -9.02 -8.11
CA THR A 121 0.14 -9.08 -7.47
C THR A 121 -0.22 -7.69 -6.94
N ARG A 122 -1.42 -7.22 -7.29
CA ARG A 122 -2.00 -5.97 -6.80
C ARG A 122 -3.29 -6.27 -6.06
N SER A 123 -3.58 -5.52 -5.01
CA SER A 123 -4.83 -5.60 -4.28
C SER A 123 -5.58 -4.27 -4.31
N LYS A 124 -6.90 -4.35 -4.28
CA LYS A 124 -7.80 -3.20 -4.13
C LYS A 124 -8.93 -3.58 -3.18
N SER A 125 -9.27 -2.69 -2.26
CA SER A 125 -10.28 -2.97 -1.24
C SER A 125 -11.47 -2.02 -1.39
N PHE A 126 -12.68 -2.57 -1.25
CA PHE A 126 -13.94 -1.82 -1.28
C PHE A 126 -14.71 -2.07 0.00
N ARG A 127 -15.11 -1.00 0.68
CA ARG A 127 -16.03 -1.05 1.81
C ARG A 127 -17.42 -0.72 1.30
N VAL A 128 -18.28 -1.73 1.21
CA VAL A 128 -19.68 -1.58 0.81
C VAL A 128 -20.54 -1.38 2.05
N THR A 129 -21.37 -0.34 2.04
CA THR A 129 -22.36 -0.06 3.07
C THR A 129 -23.75 -0.01 2.44
N VAL A 130 -24.62 -0.92 2.85
CA VAL A 130 -26.02 -0.97 2.39
C VAL A 130 -26.92 -0.45 3.48
N SER A 131 -27.69 0.60 3.19
CA SER A 131 -28.63 1.21 4.15
C SER A 131 -30.06 0.81 3.84
N GLU A 132 -30.88 0.54 4.85
CA GLU A 132 -32.30 0.22 4.66
C GLU A 132 -33.00 1.38 3.95
N SER A 133 -33.86 1.03 2.99
CA SER A 133 -34.78 2.02 2.44
C SER A 133 -35.79 2.37 3.54
N SER A 134 -35.58 3.50 4.22
CA SER A 134 -36.64 4.11 4.99
C SER A 134 -37.70 4.51 3.98
N SER A 135 -38.66 3.62 3.73
CA SER A 135 -39.90 3.96 3.05
C SER A 135 -40.58 4.99 3.95
N SER A 136 -40.20 6.25 3.78
CA SER A 136 -40.87 7.37 4.43
C SER A 136 -42.29 7.34 3.87
N SER A 137 -43.18 6.80 4.69
CA SER A 137 -44.58 7.17 4.79
C SER A 137 -44.75 8.59 4.25
N SER A 138 -45.64 8.76 3.26
CA SER A 138 -46.05 10.06 2.73
C SER A 138 -46.13 11.10 3.86
N CYS A 139 -45.18 12.04 3.90
CA CYS A 139 -45.29 13.17 4.80
C CYS A 139 -46.34 14.13 4.23
N VAL A 140 -47.61 13.87 4.58
CA VAL A 140 -48.60 14.94 4.62
C VAL A 140 -48.07 15.91 5.67
N SER A 141 -47.55 17.05 5.22
CA SER A 141 -47.09 18.12 6.09
C SER A 141 -48.27 18.67 6.89
N SER A 142 -48.49 18.10 8.07
CA SER A 142 -49.37 18.66 9.09
C SER A 142 -48.46 19.23 10.17
N SER A 143 -48.34 20.56 10.21
CA SER A 143 -47.67 21.25 11.30
C SER A 143 -48.41 21.01 12.62
N CYS A 144 -47.69 20.77 13.71
CA CYS A 144 -48.07 21.27 15.03
C CYS A 144 -46.88 21.27 16.00
N ALA A 145 -46.98 22.17 16.98
CA ALA A 145 -45.91 22.80 17.72
C ALA A 145 -45.38 22.03 18.94
N VAL A 146 -44.08 22.24 19.19
CA VAL A 146 -43.35 22.39 20.47
C VAL A 146 -43.90 21.68 21.73
N ASN A 147 -43.09 20.76 22.28
CA ASN A 147 -42.69 20.77 23.68
C ASN A 147 -41.37 20.02 23.93
N ASN A 148 -40.58 20.61 24.82
CA ASN A 148 -39.16 20.44 25.06
C ASN A 148 -38.88 19.34 26.10
N SER A 149 -37.96 18.42 25.81
CA SER A 149 -37.23 17.67 26.85
C SER A 149 -35.83 17.33 26.34
N THR A 150 -34.93 18.29 26.59
CA THR A 150 -33.49 18.16 26.82
C THR A 150 -32.91 16.75 26.80
N LEU A 151 -32.34 16.37 25.64
CA LEU A 151 -31.07 15.67 25.56
C LEU A 151 -30.13 16.54 24.72
N LYS A 152 -29.49 17.50 25.37
CA LYS A 152 -28.37 18.23 24.79
C LYS A 152 -27.12 17.36 24.90
N HIS A 153 -26.73 16.71 23.81
CA HIS A 153 -25.31 16.65 23.45
C HIS A 153 -25.13 16.41 21.95
N THR A 154 -25.49 17.41 21.15
CA THR A 154 -24.97 17.52 19.78
C THR A 154 -24.63 18.97 19.49
N GLU A 155 -23.37 19.34 19.70
CA GLU A 155 -22.62 20.29 18.88
C GLU A 155 -21.20 19.71 18.82
N ASN A 156 -20.78 19.14 17.70
CA ASN A 156 -20.32 19.82 16.48
C ASN A 156 -18.90 20.39 16.65
N LEU A 157 -18.15 20.22 15.56
CA LEU A 157 -16.85 20.80 15.23
C LEU A 157 -15.61 20.04 15.72
N ASN A 158 -15.08 19.28 14.76
CA ASN A 158 -13.69 19.45 14.36
C ASN A 158 -12.66 19.07 15.43
N THR A 159 -12.59 17.78 15.77
CA THR A 159 -11.31 17.24 16.23
C THR A 159 -10.44 17.07 15.01
N ASP A 160 -9.76 18.18 14.70
CA ASP A 160 -8.50 18.22 13.98
C ASP A 160 -7.63 17.03 14.39
N CYS A 161 -7.62 16.00 13.56
CA CYS A 161 -6.50 15.06 13.49
C CYS A 161 -5.79 15.26 12.15
N THR A 162 -5.56 16.52 11.78
CA THR A 162 -4.54 16.88 10.78
C THR A 162 -3.13 16.69 11.38
N HIS A 163 -3.01 16.33 12.66
CA HIS A 163 -1.74 16.12 13.35
C HIS A 163 -1.48 14.65 13.69
N CYS A 164 -1.41 13.78 12.68
CA CYS A 164 -0.70 12.49 12.78
C CYS A 164 0.22 12.20 11.58
N CYS A 165 0.22 13.02 10.53
CA CYS A 165 1.10 12.81 9.38
C CYS A 165 2.48 13.48 9.51
N ASP A 166 2.63 14.48 10.40
CA ASP A 166 3.93 15.14 10.61
C ASP A 166 4.90 14.31 11.44
N THR A 167 4.43 13.37 12.26
CA THR A 167 5.32 12.57 13.14
C THR A 167 6.13 11.56 12.36
N PHE A 168 5.58 10.96 11.31
CA PHE A 168 6.30 10.00 10.48
C PHE A 168 7.23 10.69 9.49
N GLU A 169 6.81 11.83 8.91
CA GLU A 169 7.68 12.61 8.03
C GLU A 169 8.87 13.22 8.80
N ALA A 170 8.62 13.80 9.98
CA ALA A 170 9.68 14.31 10.84
C ALA A 170 10.58 13.19 11.36
N ALA A 171 10.04 12.03 11.75
CA ALA A 171 10.84 10.89 12.20
C ALA A 171 11.71 10.30 11.07
N ILE A 172 11.18 10.19 9.84
CA ILE A 172 11.96 9.76 8.68
C ILE A 172 13.05 10.80 8.37
N ARG A 173 12.74 12.10 8.38
CA ARG A 173 13.73 13.17 8.19
C ARG A 173 14.82 13.12 9.27
N LEU A 174 14.45 12.84 10.53
CA LEU A 174 15.39 12.70 11.65
C LEU A 174 16.31 11.49 11.46
N PHE A 175 15.75 10.34 11.05
CA PHE A 175 16.50 9.11 10.81
C PHE A 175 17.47 9.26 9.63
N VAL A 176 17.01 9.84 8.52
CA VAL A 176 17.86 10.12 7.35
C VAL A 176 18.98 11.10 7.71
N ALA A 177 18.68 12.18 8.45
CA ALA A 177 19.68 13.13 8.89
C ALA A 177 20.72 12.49 9.83
N ALA A 178 20.29 11.62 10.76
CA ALA A 178 21.18 10.89 11.64
C ALA A 178 22.10 9.93 10.87
N VAL A 179 21.56 9.16 9.92
CA VAL A 179 22.35 8.23 9.09
C VAL A 179 23.36 8.99 8.22
N VAL A 180 22.95 10.08 7.58
CA VAL A 180 23.85 10.93 6.77
C VAL A 180 24.92 11.57 7.63
N GLY A 181 24.57 12.06 8.83
CA GLY A 181 25.53 12.62 9.78
C GLY A 181 26.57 11.60 10.24
N VAL A 182 26.14 10.40 10.62
CA VAL A 182 27.05 9.30 11.01
C VAL A 182 27.98 8.90 9.86
N ALA A 183 27.46 8.82 8.63
CA ALA A 183 28.26 8.51 7.45
C ALA A 183 29.31 9.60 7.18
N ALA A 184 28.95 10.89 7.27
CA ALA A 184 29.88 11.99 7.08
C ALA A 184 31.01 11.98 8.13
N VAL A 185 30.68 11.75 9.40
CA VAL A 185 31.67 11.63 10.49
C VAL A 185 32.58 10.42 10.27
N ALA A 186 32.03 9.27 9.89
CA ALA A 186 32.82 8.07 9.60
C ALA A 186 33.79 8.30 8.43
N VAL A 187 33.35 9.01 7.37
CA VAL A 187 34.20 9.40 6.24
C VAL A 187 35.31 10.35 6.68
N LEU A 188 35.02 11.35 7.51
CA LEU A 188 36.04 12.26 8.04
C LEU A 188 37.06 11.55 8.93
N VAL A 189 36.59 10.64 9.80
CA VAL A 189 37.48 9.82 10.63
C VAL A 189 38.35 8.91 9.76
N TYR A 190 37.78 8.31 8.72
CA TYR A 190 38.51 7.50 7.78
C TYR A 190 39.56 8.32 7.02
N ASP A 191 39.22 9.52 6.55
CA ASP A 191 40.14 10.38 5.80
C ASP A 191 41.26 10.95 6.68
N PHE A 192 40.95 11.30 7.93
CA PHE A 192 41.96 11.72 8.92
C PHE A 192 42.93 10.59 9.26
N ARG A 193 42.41 9.37 9.52
CA ARG A 193 43.24 8.18 9.78
C ARG A 193 44.07 7.81 8.55
N SER A 194 43.49 7.91 7.36
CA SER A 194 44.16 7.71 6.08
C SER A 194 45.31 8.69 5.89
N THR A 195 45.10 9.97 6.16
CA THR A 195 46.12 11.01 6.03
C THR A 195 47.25 10.82 7.03
N ARG A 196 46.94 10.45 8.29
CA ARG A 196 47.95 10.15 9.32
C ARG A 196 48.77 8.91 8.98
N SER A 197 48.15 7.88 8.39
CA SER A 197 48.87 6.68 7.92
C SER A 197 49.83 6.96 6.76
N LYS A 198 49.47 7.90 5.87
CA LYS A 198 50.33 8.35 4.76
C LYS A 198 51.51 9.19 5.23
N GLN A 199 51.38 9.92 6.34
CA GLN A 199 52.50 10.66 6.94
C GLN A 199 53.50 9.71 7.59
N HIS A 200 53.05 8.75 8.41
CA HIS A 200 53.94 7.73 9.00
C HIS A 200 54.69 6.91 7.95
N ARG A 201 54.07 6.64 6.79
CA ARG A 201 54.75 5.94 5.68
C ARG A 201 55.79 6.81 4.96
N ARG A 202 55.66 8.14 4.99
CA ARG A 202 56.65 9.07 4.42
C ARG A 202 57.84 9.31 5.35
N ASP A 203 57.64 9.20 6.65
CA ASP A 203 58.69 9.42 7.66
C ASP A 203 59.47 8.13 8.03
N SER A 204 59.20 7.01 7.33
CA SER A 204 59.97 5.77 7.50
C SER A 204 61.28 5.85 6.70
N PRO A 205 62.47 5.75 7.33
CA PRO A 205 63.73 5.89 6.60
C PRO A 205 63.90 4.71 5.62
N LEU A 206 64.18 5.04 4.35
CA LEU A 206 64.55 4.09 3.30
C LEU A 206 65.76 3.26 3.75
N ASN A 207 65.64 1.93 3.71
CA ASN A 207 66.73 1.01 4.03
C ASN A 207 67.75 0.97 2.87
N PRO A 208 69.06 1.25 3.08
CA PRO A 208 70.02 1.39 1.98
C PRO A 208 70.64 0.10 1.41
N TRP A 209 70.15 -1.10 1.72
CA TRP A 209 70.84 -2.34 1.33
C TRP A 209 69.92 -3.34 0.65
N SER A 210 69.74 -3.17 -0.67
CA SER A 210 69.22 -4.24 -1.52
C SER A 210 69.88 -4.21 -2.90
N GLU A 211 71.20 -4.39 -2.95
CA GLU A 211 71.90 -4.66 -4.20
C GLU A 211 73.10 -5.57 -3.96
N ILE A 212 72.89 -6.88 -3.87
CA ILE A 212 73.92 -7.87 -4.20
C ILE A 212 73.25 -9.06 -4.89
N ARG A 213 73.45 -9.14 -6.20
CA ARG A 213 73.22 -10.32 -7.06
C ARG A 213 74.40 -11.27 -6.88
N PRO A 214 74.21 -12.59 -7.05
CA PRO A 214 75.19 -13.29 -7.88
C PRO A 214 74.52 -14.16 -8.95
N THR A 215 75.03 -13.99 -10.16
CA THR A 215 75.07 -14.97 -11.24
C THR A 215 75.99 -16.12 -10.84
N VAL A 216 75.49 -17.36 -10.89
CA VAL A 216 76.04 -18.48 -11.69
C VAL A 216 74.87 -19.38 -12.06
#